data_AF-T0ZFZ5-F1
#
_entry.id   AF-T0ZFZ5-F1
#
_cell.length_a   1.000
_cell.length_b   1.000
_cell.length_c   1.000
_cell.angle_alpha   90.00
_cell.angle_beta   90.00
_cell.angle_gamma   90.00
#
_symmetry.space_group_name_H-M   'P 1'
#
loop_
_entity.id
_entity.type
_entity.pdbx_description
1 polymer ?
#
loop_
_entity_poly.entity_id
_entity_poly.type
_entity_poly.pdbx_seq_one_letter_code
_entity_poly.pdbx_strand_id
1 'polypeptide(L)'
;MSDAFTRLAQGKLNAAVAGLLCPRIEAILSDRGPGHCMRATDLDDDVMESVCKELRRTRPDGNIFILGGHDQEGMPFRVTSTKLVELRNPDANGELRQPLLVFIPTSLRTSAEDSFGVATFEDLTFTAIYEDLTDLLLNRLPATLLGHVR
;
A
#
# COMPACT_ATOMS: atom_id res chain seq x y z
N MET A 1 26.75 -26.92 15.56
CA MET A 1 25.70 -26.70 14.56
C MET A 1 25.66 -25.20 14.31
N SER A 2 25.90 -24.77 13.07
CA SER A 2 26.01 -23.35 12.73
C SER A 2 24.62 -22.72 12.69
N ASP A 3 24.38 -21.69 13.50
CA ASP A 3 23.26 -20.74 13.38
C ASP A 3 23.45 -19.84 12.13
N ALA A 4 23.70 -20.42 10.96
CA ALA A 4 24.02 -19.64 9.76
C ALA A 4 22.81 -18.88 9.20
N PHE A 5 21.59 -19.39 9.40
CA PHE A 5 20.37 -18.81 8.88
C PHE A 5 19.26 -18.86 9.93
N THR A 6 18.63 -17.71 10.18
CA THR A 6 17.46 -17.60 11.04
C THR A 6 16.23 -17.29 10.17
N ARG A 7 15.08 -17.87 10.51
CA ARG A 7 13.82 -17.56 9.85
C ARG A 7 13.53 -16.06 9.92
N LEU A 8 13.19 -15.46 8.78
CA LEU A 8 12.74 -14.07 8.73
C LEU A 8 11.36 -13.95 9.41
N ALA A 9 11.26 -13.05 10.39
CA ALA A 9 9.99 -12.74 11.02
C ALA A 9 9.05 -12.04 10.01
N GLN A 10 7.76 -12.35 10.04
CA GLN A 10 6.77 -11.82 9.09
C GLN A 10 6.78 -10.28 9.04
N GLY A 11 6.83 -9.62 10.21
CA GLY A 11 6.89 -8.15 10.25
C GLY A 11 8.12 -7.56 9.56
N LYS A 12 9.27 -8.27 9.58
CA LYS A 12 10.47 -7.83 8.84
C LYS A 12 10.31 -8.02 7.33
N LEU A 13 9.63 -9.09 6.91
CA LEU A 13 9.28 -9.30 5.50
C LEU A 13 8.34 -8.19 5.00
N ASN A 14 7.25 -7.92 5.73
CA ASN A 14 6.29 -6.88 5.37
C ASN A 14 6.94 -5.49 5.31
N ALA A 15 7.84 -5.17 6.25
CA ALA A 15 8.61 -3.92 6.21
C ALA A 15 9.55 -3.84 4.99
N ALA A 16 10.16 -4.95 4.58
CA ALA A 16 11.00 -5.00 3.38
C ALA A 16 10.18 -4.79 2.09
N VAL A 17 9.01 -5.42 2.00
CA VAL A 17 8.04 -5.21 0.90
C VAL A 17 7.60 -3.73 0.87
N ALA A 18 7.23 -3.18 2.03
CA ALA A 18 6.85 -1.77 2.14
C ALA A 18 7.97 -0.82 1.69
N GLY A 19 9.23 -1.14 2.01
CA GLY A 19 10.39 -0.37 1.57
C GLY A 19 10.59 -0.33 0.05
N LEU A 20 10.08 -1.33 -0.69
CA LEU A 20 10.08 -1.32 -2.15
C LEU A 20 8.83 -0.62 -2.74
N LEU A 21 7.68 -0.79 -2.08
CA LEU A 21 6.42 -0.20 -2.53
C LEU A 21 6.37 1.32 -2.33
N CYS A 22 6.81 1.81 -1.16
CA CYS A 22 6.63 3.22 -0.79
C CYS A 22 7.26 4.17 -1.82
N PRO A 23 8.51 4.01 -2.28
CA PRO A 23 9.10 4.90 -3.28
C PRO A 23 8.34 4.90 -4.62
N ARG A 24 7.83 3.73 -5.04
CA ARG A 24 7.04 3.59 -6.28
C ARG A 24 5.71 4.31 -6.16
N ILE A 25 5.02 4.13 -5.04
CA ILE A 25 3.76 4.79 -4.74
C ILE A 25 3.97 6.30 -4.60
N GLU A 26 5.02 6.76 -3.94
CA GLU A 26 5.35 8.18 -3.81
C GLU A 26 5.61 8.84 -5.17
N ALA A 27 6.29 8.15 -6.07
CA ALA A 27 6.48 8.62 -7.44
C ALA A 27 5.14 8.77 -8.17
N ILE A 28 4.26 7.77 -8.08
CA ILE A 28 2.91 7.83 -8.66
C ILE A 28 2.12 9.00 -8.05
N LEU A 29 2.06 9.10 -6.72
CA LEU A 29 1.36 10.17 -6.01
C LEU A 29 1.88 11.58 -6.35
N SER A 30 3.16 11.71 -6.68
CA SER A 30 3.77 13.00 -7.03
C SER A 30 3.54 13.36 -8.49
N ASP A 31 3.37 12.37 -9.36
CA ASP A 31 3.01 12.56 -10.77
C ASP A 31 1.51 12.85 -10.95
N ARG A 32 0.66 12.31 -10.08
CA ARG A 32 -0.78 12.53 -10.11
C ARG A 32 -1.16 13.87 -9.45
N GLY A 33 -2.01 14.63 -10.13
CA GLY A 33 -2.49 15.93 -9.67
C GLY A 33 -3.73 15.87 -8.76
N PRO A 34 -4.18 17.02 -8.22
CA PRO A 34 -5.37 17.11 -7.39
C PRO A 34 -6.61 16.47 -8.03
N GLY A 35 -7.45 15.83 -7.20
CA GLY A 35 -8.68 15.13 -7.61
C GLY A 35 -8.45 13.70 -8.11
N HIS A 36 -7.20 13.30 -8.34
CA HIS A 36 -6.89 11.96 -8.82
C HIS A 36 -7.13 10.90 -7.74
N CYS A 37 -7.75 9.78 -8.12
CA CYS A 37 -8.14 8.72 -7.20
C CYS A 37 -7.54 7.39 -7.66
N MET A 38 -6.86 6.69 -6.76
CA MET A 38 -6.14 5.45 -7.00
C MET A 38 -6.50 4.41 -5.95
N ARG A 39 -6.47 3.14 -6.34
CA ARG A 39 -6.68 2.02 -5.44
C ARG A 39 -5.63 0.95 -5.64
N ALA A 40 -5.34 0.19 -4.59
CA ALA A 40 -4.56 -1.04 -4.67
C ALA A 40 -5.30 -2.15 -3.95
N THR A 41 -5.41 -3.32 -4.58
CA THR A 41 -6.26 -4.41 -4.10
C THR A 41 -5.52 -5.74 -3.92
N ASP A 42 -4.26 -5.78 -4.34
CA ASP A 42 -3.42 -6.98 -4.50
C ASP A 42 -2.39 -7.15 -3.37
N LEU A 43 -2.61 -6.49 -2.22
CA LEU A 43 -1.74 -6.59 -1.05
C LEU A 43 -2.49 -7.24 0.12
N ASP A 44 -1.73 -7.95 0.98
CA ASP A 44 -2.23 -8.43 2.25
C ASP A 44 -2.43 -7.27 3.25
N ASP A 45 -3.39 -7.39 4.17
CA ASP A 45 -3.79 -6.33 5.11
C ASP A 45 -2.58 -5.84 5.95
N ASP A 46 -1.75 -6.74 6.46
CA ASP A 46 -0.53 -6.37 7.23
C ASP A 46 0.50 -5.59 6.38
N VAL A 47 0.57 -5.86 5.08
CA VAL A 47 1.43 -5.13 4.14
C VAL A 47 0.83 -3.76 3.86
N MET A 48 -0.50 -3.67 3.64
CA MET A 48 -1.22 -2.41 3.50
C MET A 48 -0.98 -1.50 4.72
N GLU A 49 -1.08 -2.03 5.94
CA GLU A 49 -0.80 -1.28 7.17
C GLU A 49 0.65 -0.79 7.25
N SER A 50 1.61 -1.65 6.91
CA SER A 50 3.03 -1.30 6.89
C SER A 50 3.32 -0.18 5.88
N VAL A 51 2.75 -0.28 4.67
CA VAL A 51 2.90 0.72 3.61
C VAL A 51 2.21 2.03 3.98
N CYS A 52 0.96 1.99 4.44
CA CYS A 52 0.23 3.18 4.88
C CYS A 52 0.97 3.94 5.98
N LYS A 53 1.50 3.21 6.97
CA LYS A 53 2.26 3.81 8.07
C LYS A 53 3.50 4.54 7.56
N GLU A 54 4.29 3.92 6.67
CA GLU A 54 5.48 4.56 6.12
C GLU A 54 5.15 5.74 5.20
N LEU A 55 4.17 5.60 4.31
CA LEU A 55 3.74 6.68 3.43
C LEU A 55 3.18 7.87 4.19
N ARG A 56 2.41 7.65 5.27
CA ARG A 56 1.90 8.73 6.13
C ARG A 56 3.01 9.38 6.96
N ARG A 57 4.10 8.68 7.25
CA ARG A 57 5.27 9.26 7.90
C ARG A 57 6.01 10.23 6.97
N THR A 58 6.11 9.92 5.67
CA THR A 58 6.75 10.79 4.67
C THR A 58 5.81 11.85 4.10
N ARG A 59 4.50 11.57 4.08
CA ARG A 59 3.43 12.47 3.62
C ARG A 59 2.31 12.58 4.68
N PRO A 60 2.52 13.34 5.76
CA PRO A 60 1.55 13.46 6.86
C PRO A 60 0.15 13.86 6.38
N ASP A 61 0.09 14.82 5.45
CA ASP A 61 -1.14 15.38 4.90
C ASP A 61 -1.68 14.61 3.67
N GLY A 62 -1.04 13.51 3.28
CA GLY A 62 -1.44 12.72 2.11
C GLY A 62 -2.78 12.01 2.34
N ASN A 63 -3.67 12.00 1.35
CA ASN A 63 -4.93 11.26 1.42
C ASN A 63 -4.69 9.76 1.15
N ILE A 64 -4.08 9.06 2.11
CA ILE A 64 -3.67 7.66 1.99
C ILE A 64 -4.36 6.85 3.08
N PHE A 65 -5.16 5.86 2.69
CA PHE A 65 -6.05 5.13 3.60
C PHE A 65 -6.17 3.64 3.24
N ILE A 66 -6.65 2.85 4.20
CA ILE A 66 -7.10 1.46 4.02
C ILE A 66 -8.63 1.47 4.16
N LEU A 67 -9.35 0.83 3.24
CA LEU A 67 -10.79 0.67 3.38
C LEU A 67 -11.06 -0.27 4.57
N GLY A 68 -11.84 0.21 5.53
CA GLY A 68 -12.26 -0.54 6.70
C GLY A 68 -13.77 -0.74 6.74
N GLY A 69 -14.19 -1.78 7.46
CA GLY A 69 -15.58 -1.95 7.86
C GLY A 69 -16.02 -0.91 8.90
N HIS A 70 -17.32 -0.85 9.20
CA HIS A 70 -17.85 0.04 10.24
C HIS A 70 -17.30 -0.28 11.64
N ASP A 71 -17.00 -1.54 11.91
CA ASP A 71 -16.38 -2.01 13.16
C ASP A 71 -14.91 -1.61 13.30
N GLN A 72 -14.28 -1.17 12.21
CA GLN A 72 -12.90 -0.70 12.16
C GLN A 72 -12.80 0.83 12.10
N GLU A 73 -13.92 1.54 12.25
CA GLU A 73 -13.94 2.99 12.27
C GLU A 73 -13.12 3.54 13.45
N GLY A 74 -12.23 4.50 13.17
CA GLY A 74 -11.31 5.07 14.17
C GLY A 74 -10.00 4.30 14.35
N MET A 75 -9.83 3.14 13.72
CA MET A 75 -8.52 2.49 13.66
C MET A 75 -7.53 3.29 12.80
N PRO A 76 -6.21 3.22 13.08
CA PRO A 76 -5.21 3.95 12.31
C PRO A 76 -5.30 3.65 10.82
N PHE A 77 -5.23 4.70 10.00
CA PHE A 77 -5.26 4.65 8.54
C PHE A 77 -6.54 4.08 7.91
N ARG A 78 -7.50 3.61 8.70
CA ARG A 78 -8.75 3.02 8.19
C ARG A 78 -9.81 4.08 7.92
N VAL A 79 -10.56 3.89 6.84
CA VAL A 79 -11.65 4.77 6.44
C VAL A 79 -12.85 3.95 6.00
N THR A 80 -14.05 4.38 6.37
CA THR A 80 -15.29 3.75 5.92
C THR A 80 -15.59 4.11 4.46
N SER A 81 -16.42 3.32 3.79
CA SER A 81 -16.87 3.60 2.42
C SER A 81 -17.51 4.98 2.31
N THR A 82 -18.41 5.35 3.22
CA THR A 82 -19.05 6.67 3.24
C THR A 82 -18.02 7.79 3.32
N LYS A 83 -17.04 7.66 4.23
CA LYS A 83 -15.99 8.67 4.39
C LYS A 83 -15.06 8.74 3.18
N LEU A 84 -14.80 7.62 2.52
CA LEU A 84 -14.02 7.57 1.29
C LEU A 84 -14.70 8.33 0.15
N VAL A 85 -16.03 8.25 0.02
CA VAL A 85 -16.80 9.05 -0.95
C VAL A 85 -16.63 10.54 -0.68
N GLU A 86 -16.69 10.96 0.59
CA GLU A 86 -16.46 12.37 0.96
C GLU A 86 -15.06 12.85 0.58
N LEU A 87 -14.04 12.02 0.79
CA LEU A 87 -12.65 12.32 0.48
C LEU A 87 -12.35 12.36 -1.02
N ARG A 88 -13.11 11.61 -1.83
CA ARG A 88 -13.01 11.64 -3.29
C ARG A 88 -13.56 12.94 -3.88
N ASN A 89 -14.63 13.46 -3.30
CA ASN A 89 -15.31 14.65 -3.81
C ASN A 89 -14.50 15.93 -3.48
N PRO A 90 -14.73 17.05 -4.21
CA PRO A 90 -14.16 18.34 -3.86
C PRO A 90 -14.39 18.73 -2.40
N ASP A 91 -13.57 19.64 -1.89
CA ASP A 91 -13.76 20.18 -0.54
C ASP A 91 -14.99 21.11 -0.46
N ALA A 92 -15.22 21.69 0.73
CA ALA A 92 -16.37 22.57 0.97
C ALA A 92 -16.36 23.85 0.10
N ASN A 93 -15.19 24.23 -0.42
CA ASN A 93 -15.02 25.38 -1.31
C ASN A 93 -15.12 24.99 -2.80
N GLY A 94 -15.28 23.69 -3.08
CA GLY A 94 -15.31 23.14 -4.44
C GLY A 94 -13.92 22.89 -5.03
N GLU A 95 -12.86 22.96 -4.24
CA GLU A 95 -11.49 22.70 -4.72
C GLU A 95 -11.19 21.19 -4.77
N LEU A 96 -10.43 20.78 -5.79
CA LEU A 96 -9.96 19.41 -5.89
C LEU A 96 -8.94 19.13 -4.80
N ARG A 97 -9.13 18.01 -4.10
CA ARG A 97 -8.25 17.61 -2.99
C ARG A 97 -6.95 16.99 -3.50
N GLN A 98 -5.99 16.82 -2.60
CA GLN A 98 -4.77 16.04 -2.88
C GLN A 98 -5.12 14.62 -3.38
N PRO A 99 -4.25 14.01 -4.21
CA PRO A 99 -4.48 12.66 -4.73
C PRO A 99 -4.83 11.67 -3.63
N LEU A 100 -5.89 10.90 -3.87
CA LEU A 100 -6.45 9.92 -2.94
C LEU A 100 -5.95 8.52 -3.31
N LEU A 101 -5.26 7.86 -2.39
CA LEU A 101 -4.91 6.44 -2.50
C LEU A 101 -5.66 5.64 -1.44
N VAL A 102 -6.35 4.59 -1.86
CA VAL A 102 -7.01 3.64 -0.97
C VAL A 102 -6.50 2.21 -1.20
N PHE A 103 -6.06 1.55 -0.14
CA PHE A 103 -5.86 0.11 -0.15
C PHE A 103 -7.17 -0.59 0.18
N ILE A 104 -7.57 -1.57 -0.63
CA ILE A 104 -8.83 -2.29 -0.45
C ILE A 104 -8.51 -3.73 -0.05
N PRO A 105 -8.74 -4.11 1.21
CA PRO A 105 -8.58 -5.50 1.64
C PRO A 105 -9.43 -6.44 0.80
N THR A 106 -8.91 -7.64 0.54
CA THR A 106 -9.60 -8.66 -0.26
C THR A 106 -10.99 -9.01 0.29
N SER A 107 -11.14 -8.99 1.62
CA SER A 107 -12.41 -9.21 2.33
C SER A 107 -13.49 -8.17 2.01
N LEU A 108 -13.13 -6.97 1.57
CA LEU A 108 -14.04 -5.86 1.29
C LEU A 108 -14.16 -5.53 -0.21
N ARG A 109 -13.50 -6.29 -1.07
CA ARG A 109 -13.46 -6.03 -2.51
C ARG A 109 -14.85 -5.98 -3.15
N THR A 110 -15.71 -6.97 -2.86
CA THR A 110 -17.07 -7.05 -3.41
C THR A 110 -17.93 -5.85 -2.99
N SER A 111 -17.78 -5.34 -1.77
CA SER A 111 -18.51 -4.16 -1.29
C SER A 111 -17.99 -2.86 -1.90
N ALA A 112 -16.76 -2.86 -2.42
CA ALA A 112 -16.11 -1.68 -2.99
C ALA A 112 -16.31 -1.53 -4.51
N GLU A 113 -16.67 -2.60 -5.23
CA GLU A 113 -16.73 -2.60 -6.69
C GLU A 113 -17.74 -1.59 -7.28
N ASP A 114 -18.86 -1.34 -6.62
CA ASP A 114 -19.89 -0.43 -7.13
C ASP A 114 -19.57 1.05 -6.89
N SER A 115 -18.86 1.39 -5.81
CA SER A 115 -18.59 2.78 -5.41
C SER A 115 -17.15 3.24 -5.67
N PHE A 116 -16.22 2.30 -5.67
CA PHE A 116 -14.76 2.50 -5.79
C PHE A 116 -14.14 1.51 -6.79
N GLY A 117 -14.94 1.07 -7.76
CA GLY A 117 -14.51 0.26 -8.88
C GLY A 117 -13.53 0.98 -9.81
N VAL A 118 -13.02 0.26 -10.80
CA VAL A 118 -12.08 0.78 -11.81
C VAL A 118 -12.63 1.94 -12.65
N ALA A 119 -13.94 2.14 -12.63
CA ALA A 119 -14.59 3.26 -13.31
C ALA A 119 -14.35 4.62 -12.61
N THR A 120 -13.99 4.61 -11.33
CA THR A 120 -13.82 5.83 -10.50
C THR A 120 -12.42 5.96 -9.90
N PHE A 121 -11.66 4.87 -9.81
CA PHE A 121 -10.30 4.85 -9.27
C PHE A 121 -9.35 4.16 -10.27
N GLU A 122 -8.17 4.75 -10.48
CA GLU A 122 -7.06 4.09 -11.17
C GLU A 122 -6.60 2.87 -10.35
N ASP A 123 -6.50 1.70 -10.98
CA ASP A 123 -6.03 0.47 -10.32
C ASP A 123 -4.50 0.40 -10.37
N LEU A 124 -3.87 0.45 -9.20
CA LEU A 124 -2.44 0.23 -9.03
C LEU A 124 -2.20 -1.24 -8.72
N THR A 125 -1.31 -1.85 -9.49
CA THR A 125 -0.92 -3.26 -9.34
C THR A 125 0.58 -3.38 -9.14
N PHE A 126 0.97 -4.29 -8.24
CA PHE A 126 2.36 -4.50 -7.84
C PHE A 126 2.74 -5.99 -7.94
N THR A 127 2.38 -6.62 -9.06
CA THR A 127 2.50 -8.07 -9.26
C THR A 127 3.92 -8.62 -9.15
N ALA A 128 4.94 -7.84 -9.53
CA ALA A 128 6.35 -8.26 -9.48
C ALA A 128 7.05 -7.97 -8.14
N ILE A 129 6.35 -7.43 -7.13
CA ILE A 129 7.01 -6.89 -5.93
C ILE A 129 7.81 -7.94 -5.14
N TYR A 130 7.33 -9.18 -5.08
CA TYR A 130 8.03 -10.28 -4.39
C TYR A 130 9.21 -10.83 -5.19
N GLU A 131 9.14 -10.79 -6.52
CA GLU A 131 10.26 -11.12 -7.40
C GLU A 131 11.36 -10.06 -7.25
N ASP A 132 10.99 -8.78 -7.31
CA ASP A 132 11.89 -7.65 -7.07
C ASP A 132 12.56 -7.72 -5.69
N LEU A 133 11.80 -8.13 -4.66
CA LEU A 133 12.35 -8.32 -3.32
C LEU A 133 13.34 -9.49 -3.28
N THR A 134 13.01 -10.61 -3.91
CA THR A 134 13.90 -11.76 -4.03
C THR A 134 15.21 -11.34 -4.69
N ASP A 135 15.16 -10.68 -5.83
CA ASP A 135 16.33 -10.21 -6.57
C ASP A 135 17.16 -9.21 -5.75
N LEU A 136 16.51 -8.27 -5.06
CA LEU A 136 17.18 -7.33 -4.16
C LEU A 136 17.93 -8.07 -3.05
N LEU A 137 17.31 -9.07 -2.43
CA LEU A 137 17.91 -9.83 -1.33
C LEU A 137 19.06 -10.70 -1.83
N LEU A 138 18.90 -11.38 -2.97
CA LEU A 138 19.95 -12.20 -3.58
C LEU A 138 21.16 -11.35 -3.99
N ASN A 139 20.94 -10.17 -4.56
CA ASN A 139 22.02 -9.24 -4.94
C ASN A 139 22.77 -8.65 -3.74
N ARG A 140 22.18 -8.71 -2.53
CA ARG A 140 22.85 -8.30 -1.28
C ARG A 140 23.61 -9.44 -0.61
N LEU A 141 23.44 -10.68 -1.07
CA LEU A 141 24.18 -11.81 -0.50
C LEU A 141 25.66 -11.72 -0.86
N PRO A 142 26.57 -11.95 0.09
CA PRO A 142 27.97 -12.15 -0.21
C PRO A 142 28.18 -13.29 -1.22
N ALA A 143 29.16 -13.13 -2.11
CA ALA A 143 29.53 -14.14 -3.11
C ALA A 143 29.79 -15.53 -2.51
N THR A 144 30.27 -15.59 -1.26
CA THR A 144 30.53 -16.82 -0.52
C THR A 144 29.26 -17.61 -0.15
N LEU A 145 28.09 -16.96 -0.13
CA LEU A 145 26.81 -17.57 0.26
C LEU A 145 25.89 -17.84 -0.94
N LEU A 146 26.11 -17.19 -2.08
CA LEU A 146 25.28 -17.32 -3.29
C LEU A 146 25.11 -18.77 -3.79
N GLY A 147 26.14 -19.60 -3.67
CA GLY A 147 26.08 -21.03 -4.06
C GLY A 147 25.24 -21.92 -3.14
N HIS A 148 24.81 -21.43 -1.97
CA HIS A 148 24.05 -22.20 -0.98
C HIS A 148 22.54 -21.86 -0.98
N VAL A 149 22.12 -20.90 -1.79
CA VAL A 149 20.75 -20.35 -1.80
C VAL A 149 20.02 -20.62 -3.14
N ARG A 150 20.72 -21.22 -4.12
CA ARG A 150 20.15 -21.60 -5.42
C ARG A 150 19.50 -22.98 -5.41
#